data_AF-A0A0K9CNF7-F1
#
_entry.id   AF-A0A0K9CNF7-F1
#
_cell.length_a   1.000
_cell.length_b   1.000
_cell.length_c   1.000
_cell.angle_alpha   90.00
_cell.angle_beta   90.00
_cell.angle_gamma   90.00
#
_symmetry.space_group_name_H-M   'P 1'
#
loop_
_entity.id
_entity.type
_entity.pdbx_description
1 polymer ?
#
loop_
_entity_poly.entity_id
_entity_poly.type
_entity_poly.pdbx_seq_one_letter_code
_entity_poly.pdbx_strand_id
1 'polypeptide(L)'
;MKIKLNGVAETLLITLNARAKDYKSPKSVLHDKKSFEIASQLDYDFKKFDTAWASYYGILARAYIMDEEVKKFIEKYPDCIIVSIGCGLDTRFERVDNGKITWYNLDLPEVIENRKLFFKEK
;
A
#
# COMPACT_ATOMS: atom_id res chain seq x y z
N MET A 1 -15.52 13.20 7.60
CA MET A 1 -15.28 14.05 6.41
C MET A 1 -14.39 13.26 5.47
N LYS A 2 -14.72 13.14 4.17
CA LYS A 2 -13.89 12.40 3.22
C LYS A 2 -12.72 13.27 2.74
N ILE A 3 -11.55 12.67 2.54
CA ILE A 3 -10.33 13.33 2.11
C ILE A 3 -10.34 13.45 0.58
N LYS A 4 -10.14 14.67 0.07
CA LYS A 4 -9.91 14.90 -1.36
C LYS A 4 -8.42 15.02 -1.62
N LEU A 5 -7.91 14.19 -2.51
CA LEU A 5 -6.52 14.22 -2.97
C LEU A 5 -6.45 15.02 -4.28
N ASN A 6 -5.74 16.15 -4.27
CA ASN A 6 -5.49 16.96 -5.47
C ASN A 6 -4.09 16.63 -6.01
N GLY A 7 -3.93 16.52 -7.33
CA GLY A 7 -2.62 16.26 -7.96
C GLY A 7 -2.09 14.82 -7.83
N VAL A 8 -2.79 13.92 -7.14
CA VAL A 8 -2.40 12.50 -7.05
C VAL A 8 -2.51 11.85 -8.41
N ALA A 9 -1.39 11.33 -8.92
CA ALA A 9 -1.40 10.50 -10.11
C ALA A 9 -2.42 9.37 -9.90
N GLU A 10 -3.47 9.35 -10.71
CA GLU A 10 -4.59 8.41 -10.65
C GLU A 10 -4.13 6.94 -10.51
N THR A 11 -2.95 6.65 -11.06
CA THR A 11 -2.23 5.39 -10.96
C THR A 11 -2.00 4.90 -9.52
N LEU A 12 -1.76 5.81 -8.56
CA LEU A 12 -1.58 5.45 -7.14
C LEU A 12 -2.84 4.78 -6.57
N LEU A 13 -4.01 5.27 -6.98
CA LEU A 13 -5.32 4.80 -6.51
C LEU A 13 -5.70 3.44 -7.09
N ILE A 14 -5.17 3.07 -8.27
CA ILE A 14 -5.40 1.74 -8.87
C ILE A 14 -4.89 0.64 -7.93
N THR A 15 -3.63 0.76 -7.48
CA THR A 15 -3.02 -0.28 -6.64
C THR A 15 -3.59 -0.30 -5.22
N LEU A 16 -3.93 0.87 -4.68
CA LEU A 16 -4.64 0.98 -3.40
C LEU A 16 -6.00 0.25 -3.46
N ASN A 17 -6.78 0.50 -4.51
CA ASN A 17 -8.10 -0.12 -4.68
C ASN A 17 -8.03 -1.64 -4.74
N ALA A 18 -7.06 -2.20 -5.49
CA ALA A 18 -6.91 -3.64 -5.59
C ALA A 18 -6.67 -4.29 -4.21
N ARG A 19 -5.77 -3.72 -3.41
CA ARG A 19 -5.48 -4.20 -2.04
C ARG A 19 -6.66 -4.00 -1.09
N ALA A 20 -7.37 -2.87 -1.18
CA ALA A 20 -8.55 -2.60 -0.38
C ALA A 20 -9.72 -3.55 -0.69
N LYS A 21 -9.93 -3.89 -1.97
CA LYS A 21 -10.91 -4.90 -2.39
C LYS A 21 -10.53 -6.30 -1.93
N ASP A 22 -9.25 -6.64 -2.02
CA ASP A 22 -8.73 -7.92 -1.53
C ASP A 22 -9.02 -8.11 -0.04
N TYR A 23 -8.80 -7.09 0.80
CA TYR A 23 -9.09 -7.16 2.23
C TYR A 23 -10.54 -7.54 2.55
N LYS A 24 -11.50 -7.11 1.70
CA LYS A 24 -12.92 -7.45 1.86
C LYS A 24 -13.28 -8.83 1.29
N SER A 25 -12.40 -9.45 0.53
CA SER A 25 -12.63 -10.77 -0.07
C SER A 25 -12.63 -11.84 1.03
N PRO A 26 -13.54 -12.83 0.97
CA PRO A 26 -13.48 -13.99 1.87
C PRO A 26 -12.20 -14.83 1.68
N LYS A 27 -11.50 -14.65 0.54
CA LYS A 27 -10.20 -15.26 0.22
C LYS A 27 -9.14 -14.17 0.03
N SER A 28 -9.07 -13.21 0.96
CA SER A 28 -8.05 -12.15 0.92
C SER A 28 -6.65 -12.76 0.88
N VAL A 29 -5.83 -12.28 -0.05
CA VAL A 29 -4.44 -12.72 -0.24
C VAL A 29 -3.49 -11.97 0.68
N LEU A 30 -3.69 -10.66 0.83
CA LEU A 30 -2.75 -9.78 1.54
C LEU A 30 -3.22 -9.43 2.96
N HIS A 31 -4.50 -9.59 3.26
CA HIS A 31 -5.12 -9.14 4.51
C HIS A 31 -4.80 -7.67 4.86
N ASP A 32 -4.68 -6.82 3.84
CA ASP A 32 -4.21 -5.44 3.94
C ASP A 32 -5.28 -4.48 4.48
N LYS A 33 -5.48 -4.52 5.80
CA LYS A 33 -6.43 -3.67 6.51
C LYS A 33 -6.16 -2.18 6.28
N LYS A 34 -4.89 -1.77 6.25
CA LYS A 34 -4.53 -0.35 6.12
C LYS A 34 -4.94 0.21 4.75
N SER A 35 -4.75 -0.54 3.66
CA SER A 35 -5.23 -0.11 2.34
C SER A 35 -6.75 0.07 2.33
N PHE A 36 -7.50 -0.82 3.00
CA PHE A 36 -8.95 -0.68 3.13
C PHE A 36 -9.36 0.57 3.93
N GLU A 37 -8.69 0.85 5.05
CA GLU A 37 -8.94 2.06 5.84
C GLU A 37 -8.69 3.34 5.03
N ILE A 38 -7.56 3.41 4.32
CA ILE A 38 -7.21 4.56 3.47
C ILE A 38 -8.27 4.73 2.38
N ALA A 39 -8.58 3.68 1.62
CA ALA A 39 -9.56 3.76 0.54
C ALA A 39 -10.95 4.19 1.03
N SER A 40 -11.36 3.77 2.24
CA SER A 40 -12.64 4.13 2.84
C SER A 40 -12.75 5.60 3.26
N GLN A 41 -11.62 6.29 3.45
CA GLN A 41 -11.57 7.71 3.82
C GLN A 41 -11.53 8.65 2.62
N LEU A 42 -11.26 8.13 1.41
CA LEU A 42 -11.12 8.94 0.20
C LEU A 42 -12.46 9.32 -0.43
N ASP A 43 -12.54 10.56 -0.89
CA ASP A 43 -13.64 11.03 -1.74
C ASP A 43 -13.35 10.73 -3.22
N TYR A 44 -13.46 9.46 -3.58
CA TYR A 44 -13.10 8.98 -4.91
C TYR A 44 -13.99 7.83 -5.37
N ASP A 45 -14.42 7.86 -6.63
CA ASP A 45 -15.17 6.77 -7.22
C ASP A 45 -14.24 5.67 -7.76
N PHE A 46 -14.08 4.61 -6.97
CA PHE A 46 -13.27 3.45 -7.32
C PHE A 46 -13.94 2.49 -8.31
N LYS A 47 -15.24 2.65 -8.62
CA LYS A 47 -15.97 1.77 -9.56
C LYS A 47 -15.38 1.79 -10.97
N LYS A 48 -14.72 2.89 -11.35
CA LYS A 48 -14.03 3.00 -12.64
C LYS A 48 -12.89 2.01 -12.84
N PHE A 49 -12.44 1.34 -11.79
CA PHE A 49 -11.42 0.29 -11.86
C PHE A 49 -12.00 -1.14 -11.88
N ASP A 50 -13.33 -1.31 -11.89
CA ASP A 50 -13.99 -2.62 -11.76
C ASP A 50 -13.78 -3.54 -12.96
N THR A 51 -13.47 -3.00 -14.14
CA THR A 51 -13.30 -3.78 -15.38
C THR A 51 -11.90 -4.40 -15.54
N ALA A 52 -10.92 -4.00 -14.71
CA ALA A 52 -9.51 -4.37 -14.86
C ALA A 52 -9.12 -5.61 -14.03
N TRP A 53 -9.80 -6.74 -14.24
CA TRP A 53 -9.60 -7.96 -13.44
C TRP A 53 -8.17 -8.53 -13.52
N ALA A 54 -7.53 -8.47 -14.70
CA ALA A 54 -6.15 -8.94 -14.86
C ALA A 54 -5.18 -8.08 -14.05
N SER A 55 -5.37 -6.76 -14.04
CA SER A 55 -4.60 -5.83 -13.22
C SER A 55 -4.81 -6.09 -11.73
N TYR A 56 -6.03 -6.41 -11.30
CA TYR A 56 -6.32 -6.77 -9.91
C TYR A 56 -5.43 -7.93 -9.44
N TYR A 57 -5.44 -9.06 -10.14
CA TYR A 57 -4.63 -10.21 -9.75
C TYR A 57 -3.13 -9.96 -9.90
N GLY A 58 -2.70 -9.25 -10.95
CA GLY A 58 -1.29 -8.89 -11.13
C GLY A 58 -0.76 -8.00 -10.00
N ILE A 59 -1.57 -7.05 -9.51
CA ILE A 59 -1.21 -6.20 -8.38
C ILE A 59 -1.09 -7.01 -7.09
N LEU A 60 -2.02 -7.93 -6.82
CA LEU A 60 -1.97 -8.78 -5.63
C LEU A 60 -0.79 -9.74 -5.66
N ALA A 61 -0.55 -10.42 -6.79
CA ALA A 61 0.57 -11.32 -6.95
C ALA A 61 1.91 -10.60 -6.75
N ARG A 62 2.07 -9.41 -7.37
CA ARG A 62 3.27 -8.58 -7.20
C ARG A 62 3.46 -8.18 -5.73
N ALA A 63 2.40 -7.71 -5.07
CA ALA A 63 2.48 -7.30 -3.68
C ALA A 63 2.85 -8.47 -2.77
N TYR A 64 2.21 -9.63 -2.95
CA TYR A 64 2.48 -10.84 -2.20
C TYR A 64 3.93 -11.31 -2.35
N ILE A 65 4.42 -11.44 -3.58
CA ILE A 65 5.80 -11.87 -3.86
C ILE A 65 6.80 -10.89 -3.22
N MET A 66 6.57 -9.58 -3.36
CA MET A 66 7.43 -8.57 -2.72
C MET A 66 7.40 -8.65 -1.20
N ASP A 67 6.24 -8.88 -0.58
CA ASP A 67 6.14 -9.06 0.87
C ASP A 67 6.95 -10.27 1.34
N GLU A 68 6.85 -11.40 0.62
CA GLU A 68 7.60 -12.61 0.94
C GLU A 68 9.12 -12.43 0.80
N GLU A 69 9.59 -11.78 -0.27
CA GLU A 69 11.02 -11.49 -0.43
C GLU A 69 11.54 -10.53 0.64
N VAL A 70 10.74 -9.52 1.02
CA VAL A 70 11.09 -8.61 2.11
C VAL A 70 11.14 -9.35 3.45
N LYS A 71 10.16 -10.21 3.76
CA LYS A 71 10.17 -11.02 4.99
C LYS A 71 11.40 -11.91 5.06
N LYS A 72 11.77 -12.62 3.98
CA LYS A 72 13.01 -13.42 3.93
C LYS A 72 14.25 -12.60 4.22
N PHE A 73 14.31 -11.37 3.70
CA PHE A 73 15.43 -10.46 3.97
C PHE A 73 15.45 -10.03 5.45
N ILE A 74 14.30 -9.71 6.04
CA ILE A 74 14.15 -9.34 7.45
C ILE A 74 14.51 -10.51 8.37
N GLU A 75 14.10 -11.75 8.04
CA GLU A 75 14.46 -12.95 8.80
C GLU A 75 15.98 -13.15 8.84
N LYS A 76 16.66 -12.88 7.73
CA LYS A 76 18.12 -12.96 7.64
C LYS A 76 18.82 -11.79 8.35
N TYR A 77 18.22 -10.59 8.32
CA TYR A 77 18.76 -9.37 8.90
C TYR A 77 17.68 -8.65 9.75
N PRO A 78 17.48 -9.04 11.02
CA PRO A 78 16.33 -8.60 11.82
C PRO A 78 16.28 -7.10 12.15
N ASP A 79 17.40 -6.39 12.05
CA ASP A 79 17.56 -4.95 12.30
C ASP A 79 18.04 -4.23 11.02
N CYS A 80 17.48 -4.62 9.87
CA CYS A 80 17.87 -4.03 8.60
C CYS A 80 17.17 -2.69 8.34
N ILE A 81 17.77 -1.93 7.42
CA ILE A 81 17.18 -0.73 6.83
C ILE A 81 16.58 -1.11 5.49
N ILE A 82 15.32 -0.74 5.25
CA ILE A 82 14.63 -0.95 3.98
C ILE A 82 14.20 0.41 3.42
N VAL A 83 14.46 0.63 2.13
CA VAL A 83 14.07 1.85 1.42
C VAL A 83 13.05 1.49 0.34
N SER A 84 11.82 2.00 0.49
CA SER A 84 10.75 1.88 -0.50
C SER A 84 10.75 3.10 -1.42
N ILE A 85 11.19 2.91 -2.66
CA ILE A 85 11.29 3.96 -3.68
C ILE A 85 10.01 3.99 -4.52
N GLY A 86 9.45 5.17 -4.75
CA GLY A 86 8.15 5.32 -5.41
C GLY A 86 7.02 4.74 -4.54
N CYS A 87 7.10 4.98 -3.23
CA CYS A 87 6.26 4.31 -2.23
C CYS A 87 4.75 4.58 -2.39
N GLY A 88 4.34 5.66 -3.07
CA GLY A 88 2.95 5.92 -3.40
C GLY A 88 2.02 5.89 -2.18
N LEU A 89 1.02 5.01 -2.19
CA LEU A 89 0.17 4.67 -1.03
C LEU A 89 0.37 3.20 -0.59
N ASP A 90 1.57 2.64 -0.80
CA ASP A 90 1.92 1.29 -0.35
C ASP A 90 1.88 1.19 1.18
N THR A 91 1.32 0.11 1.69
CA THR A 91 1.13 -0.19 3.12
C THR A 91 1.96 -1.39 3.56
N ARG A 92 2.94 -1.84 2.77
CA ARG A 92 3.76 -3.04 3.04
C ARG A 92 4.38 -3.07 4.43
N PHE A 93 4.86 -1.93 4.92
CA PHE A 93 5.41 -1.83 6.28
C PHE A 93 4.45 -2.42 7.33
N GLU A 94 3.16 -2.10 7.26
CA GLU A 94 2.14 -2.61 8.18
C GLU A 94 1.96 -4.14 8.15
N ARG A 95 2.41 -4.80 7.07
CA ARG A 95 2.30 -6.25 6.88
C ARG A 95 3.59 -7.02 7.16
N VAL A 96 4.75 -6.34 7.15
CA VAL A 96 6.07 -6.99 7.24
C VAL A 96 6.90 -6.54 8.44
N ASP A 97 6.49 -5.49 9.16
CA ASP A 97 7.23 -4.98 10.31
C ASP A 97 7.39 -6.05 11.40
N ASN A 98 8.61 -6.17 11.92
CA ASN A 98 8.96 -7.03 13.06
C ASN A 98 9.20 -6.23 14.34
N GLY A 99 9.00 -4.91 14.30
CA GLY A 99 9.21 -3.97 15.39
C GLY A 99 10.67 -3.53 15.60
N LYS A 100 11.59 -3.98 14.75
CA LYS A 100 13.04 -3.69 14.84
C LYS A 100 13.60 -3.01 13.59
N ILE A 101 13.02 -3.28 12.42
CA ILE A 101 13.51 -2.70 11.16
C ILE A 101 13.32 -1.18 11.10
N THR A 102 14.18 -0.52 10.31
CA THR A 102 14.00 0.88 9.93
C THR A 102 13.46 0.96 8.50
N TRP A 103 12.34 1.65 8.29
CA TRP A 103 11.68 1.74 6.98
C TRP A 103 11.61 3.16 6.47
N TYR A 104 12.23 3.43 5.32
CA TYR A 104 12.15 4.72 4.63
C TYR A 104 11.22 4.64 3.43
N ASN A 105 10.35 5.65 3.30
CA ASN A 105 9.49 5.85 2.14
C ASN A 105 10.03 7.04 1.34
N LEU A 106 10.44 6.81 0.10
CA LEU A 106 10.98 7.82 -0.80
C LEU A 106 10.03 8.00 -1.99
N ASP A 107 9.59 9.23 -2.23
CA ASP A 107 8.76 9.60 -3.37
C ASP A 107 8.82 11.11 -3.60
N LEU A 108 8.08 11.60 -4.60
CA LEU A 108 7.92 13.03 -4.85
C LEU A 108 7.28 13.73 -3.63
N PRO A 109 7.64 14.99 -3.34
CA PRO A 109 7.15 15.72 -2.17
C PRO A 109 5.63 15.70 -2.03
N GLU A 110 4.89 15.89 -3.12
CA GLU A 110 3.42 15.86 -3.13
C GLU A 110 2.84 14.48 -2.73
N VAL A 111 3.51 13.39 -3.08
CA VAL A 111 3.09 12.04 -2.70
C VAL A 111 3.34 11.81 -1.23
N ILE A 112 4.49 12.25 -0.71
CA ILE A 112 4.83 12.16 0.71
C ILE A 112 3.85 13.00 1.56
N GLU A 113 3.53 14.22 1.15
CA GLU A 113 2.55 15.05 1.86
C GLU A 113 1.17 14.39 1.92
N ASN A 114 0.74 13.75 0.83
CA ASN A 114 -0.50 12.97 0.83
C ASN A 114 -0.44 11.74 1.74
N ARG A 115 0.71 11.05 1.82
CA ARG A 115 0.91 9.90 2.73
C ARG A 115 0.75 10.29 4.19
N LYS A 116 1.23 11.48 4.60
CA LYS A 116 1.15 11.96 5.98
C LYS A 116 -0.28 12.06 6.53
N LEU A 117 -1.28 12.13 5.65
CA LEU A 117 -2.70 12.11 6.03
C LEU A 117 -3.13 10.73 6.58
N PHE A 118 -2.43 9.66 6.21
CA PHE A 118 -2.84 8.29 6.45
C PHE A 118 -1.93 7.53 7.41
N PHE A 119 -0.65 7.90 7.49
CA PHE A 119 0.36 7.21 8.29
C PHE A 119 0.86 8.13 9.41
N LYS A 120 1.14 7.53 10.57
CA LYS A 120 1.91 8.21 11.62
C LYS A 120 3.37 7.96 11.33
N GLU A 121 4.11 8.98 10.93
CA GLU A 121 5.56 8.89 10.80
C GLU A 121 6.16 8.66 12.21
N LYS A 122 7.07 7.69 12.32
CA LYS A 122 7.87 7.44 13.52
C LYS A 122 9.22 8.12 13.38
#